data_AF-E6PN55-F1
#
_entry.id   AF-E6PN55-F1
#
_cell.length_a   1.000
_cell.length_b   1.000
_cell.length_c   1.000
_cell.angle_alpha   90.00
_cell.angle_beta   90.00
_cell.angle_gamma   90.00
#
_symmetry.space_group_name_H-M   'P 1'
#
loop_
_entity.id
_entity.type
_entity.pdbx_description
1 polymer ?
#
loop_
_entity_poly.entity_id
_entity_poly.type
_entity_poly.pdbx_seq_one_letter_code
_entity_poly.pdbx_strand_id
1 'polypeptide(L)'
;MREHPLAIQTLYAQLLQICQSSPYPGDGFAATGDVRAVSKIIHGATYWYAQYTDPRGIQVQHYIGAAADTTVQRTLARLEDEDARAEAVQRMALVKALVQSGYIAPTRAAAGALQVLERIGVFRSGCVMIGTPAYGVILNMLGYREHPAVLTNDLDLSFSRYSLAVTQMDIEQDLFAWEPKLFAVPPPAATRSAPLMATQTAPPWPR
;
A
#
# COMPACT_ATOMS: atom_id res chain seq x y z
N MET A 1 -27.83 -3.80 6.75
CA MET A 1 -27.13 -3.88 5.46
C MET A 1 -27.78 -3.00 4.40
N ARG A 2 -27.15 -1.87 4.05
CA ARG A 2 -27.56 -1.04 2.91
C ARG A 2 -26.75 -1.40 1.67
N GLU A 3 -27.43 -1.63 0.56
CA GLU A 3 -26.80 -1.94 -0.73
C GLU A 3 -26.45 -0.67 -1.51
N HIS A 4 -25.43 -0.78 -2.37
CA HIS A 4 -25.13 0.19 -3.40
C HIS A 4 -26.13 0.06 -4.56
N PRO A 5 -26.49 1.15 -5.24
CA PRO A 5 -27.27 1.07 -6.48
C PRO A 5 -26.58 0.20 -7.53
N LEU A 6 -27.36 -0.49 -8.37
CA LEU A 6 -26.85 -1.39 -9.42
C LEU A 6 -25.80 -0.70 -10.31
N ALA A 7 -26.01 0.56 -10.68
CA ALA A 7 -25.05 1.32 -11.49
C ALA A 7 -23.65 1.40 -10.84
N ILE A 8 -23.56 1.54 -9.52
CA ILE A 8 -22.28 1.57 -8.80
C ILE A 8 -21.68 0.17 -8.70
N GLN A 9 -22.50 -0.86 -8.50
CA GLN A 9 -22.03 -2.25 -8.54
C GLN A 9 -21.45 -2.61 -9.92
N THR A 10 -22.02 -2.09 -11.00
CA THR A 10 -21.47 -2.22 -12.35
C THR A 10 -20.09 -1.57 -12.48
N LEU A 11 -19.86 -0.39 -11.89
CA LEU A 11 -18.53 0.23 -11.88
C LEU A 11 -17.50 -0.63 -11.14
N TYR A 12 -17.91 -1.29 -10.05
CA TYR A 12 -17.05 -2.22 -9.32
C TYR A 12 -16.71 -3.45 -10.18
N ALA A 13 -17.71 -4.04 -10.85
CA ALA A 13 -17.49 -5.16 -11.78
C ALA A 13 -16.54 -4.78 -12.92
N GLN A 14 -16.67 -3.57 -13.48
CA GLN A 14 -15.73 -3.05 -14.49
C GLN A 14 -14.30 -2.93 -13.95
N LEU A 15 -14.12 -2.37 -12.75
CA LEU A 15 -12.81 -2.29 -12.11
C LEU A 15 -12.21 -3.68 -11.90
N LEU A 16 -13.00 -4.64 -11.41
CA LEU A 16 -12.56 -6.01 -11.19
C LEU A 16 -12.11 -6.68 -12.50
N GLN A 17 -12.86 -6.50 -13.59
CA GLN A 17 -12.51 -7.02 -14.91
C GLN A 17 -11.19 -6.44 -15.42
N ILE A 18 -10.95 -5.14 -15.25
CA ILE A 18 -9.68 -4.50 -15.64
C ILE A 18 -8.52 -5.09 -14.82
N CYS A 19 -8.68 -5.22 -13.51
CA CYS A 19 -7.64 -5.79 -12.64
C CYS A 19 -7.33 -7.27 -12.95
N GLN A 20 -8.31 -8.03 -13.44
CA GLN A 20 -8.12 -9.45 -13.82
C GLN A 20 -7.48 -9.63 -15.20
N SER A 21 -7.80 -8.74 -16.15
CA SER A 21 -7.29 -8.81 -17.53
C SER A 21 -5.87 -8.28 -17.68
N SER A 22 -5.48 -7.35 -16.81
CA SER A 22 -4.16 -6.74 -16.79
C SER A 22 -3.58 -6.81 -15.38
N PRO A 23 -2.93 -7.93 -15.00
CA PRO A 23 -2.18 -7.98 -13.76
C PRO A 23 -1.04 -6.96 -13.85
N TYR A 24 -1.15 -5.85 -13.11
CA TYR A 24 -0.13 -4.81 -13.06
C TYR A 24 1.21 -5.46 -12.74
N PRO A 25 2.18 -5.50 -13.67
CA PRO A 25 3.38 -6.29 -13.47
C PRO A 25 4.38 -5.61 -12.52
N GLY A 26 3.98 -4.52 -11.85
CA GLY A 26 4.82 -3.67 -11.00
C GLY A 26 5.87 -2.93 -11.82
N ASP A 27 5.87 -1.60 -11.86
CA ASP A 27 6.84 -0.82 -12.68
C ASP A 27 8.33 -1.18 -12.46
N GLY A 28 8.65 -1.95 -11.41
CA GLY A 28 9.99 -2.42 -11.05
C GLY A 28 10.71 -1.44 -10.12
N PHE A 29 10.03 -0.36 -9.77
CA PHE A 29 10.50 0.72 -8.94
C PHE A 29 9.67 0.79 -7.65
N ALA A 30 10.21 1.46 -6.64
CA ALA A 30 9.46 1.76 -5.42
C ALA A 30 8.57 3.00 -5.62
N ALA A 31 7.84 3.07 -6.74
CA ALA A 31 7.08 4.24 -7.12
C ALA A 31 5.72 4.32 -6.42
N THR A 32 5.31 5.55 -6.10
CA THR A 32 3.94 5.91 -5.73
C THR A 32 3.38 6.79 -6.85
N GLY A 33 2.65 6.17 -7.78
CA GLY A 33 2.06 6.86 -8.95
C GLY A 33 2.77 6.53 -10.26
N ASP A 34 2.76 7.48 -11.18
CA ASP A 34 3.33 7.34 -12.54
C ASP A 34 4.87 7.29 -12.51
N VAL A 35 5.45 6.42 -13.34
CA VAL A 35 6.90 6.35 -13.56
C VAL A 35 7.20 6.83 -14.96
N ARG A 36 8.09 7.81 -15.09
CA ARG A 36 8.43 8.42 -16.38
C ARG A 36 9.86 8.14 -16.76
N ALA A 37 10.09 7.75 -18.00
CA ALA A 37 11.43 7.73 -18.56
C ALA A 37 11.90 9.17 -18.83
N VAL A 38 13.10 9.51 -18.37
CA VAL A 38 13.77 10.79 -18.65
C VAL A 38 15.22 10.55 -19.05
N SER A 39 15.71 11.29 -20.04
CA SER A 39 17.09 11.15 -20.53
C SER A 39 17.98 12.33 -20.13
N LYS A 40 19.27 12.07 -19.93
CA LYS A 40 20.32 13.10 -19.77
C LYS A 40 21.47 12.82 -20.73
N ILE A 41 22.05 13.88 -21.28
CA ILE A 41 23.28 13.80 -22.08
C ILE A 41 24.45 14.13 -21.17
N ILE A 42 25.39 13.18 -21.03
CA ILE A 42 26.59 13.33 -20.20
C ILE A 42 27.79 12.95 -21.08
N HIS A 43 28.73 13.88 -21.27
CA HIS A 43 29.91 13.69 -22.13
C HIS A 43 29.59 13.14 -23.53
N GLY A 44 28.48 13.59 -24.14
CA GLY A 44 28.08 13.18 -25.50
C GLY A 44 27.34 11.84 -25.59
N ALA A 45 27.15 11.13 -24.47
CA ALA A 45 26.37 9.90 -24.40
C ALA A 45 25.01 10.16 -23.70
N THR A 46 23.96 9.49 -24.17
CA THR A 46 22.61 9.57 -23.59
C THR A 46 22.41 8.49 -22.55
N TYR A 47 21.89 8.89 -21.39
CA TYR A 47 21.62 8.05 -20.24
C TYR A 47 20.15 8.18 -19.84
N TRP A 48 19.50 7.05 -19.56
CA TRP A 48 18.11 6.97 -19.20
C TRP A 48 17.91 6.76 -17.70
N TYR A 49 16.89 7.41 -17.18
CA TYR A 49 16.48 7.35 -15.78
C TYR A 49 14.96 7.14 -15.69
N ALA A 50 14.51 6.39 -14.70
CA ALA A 50 13.12 6.36 -14.28
C ALA A 50 12.91 7.44 -13.22
N GLN A 51 12.03 8.40 -13.51
CA GLN A 51 11.64 9.46 -12.59
C GLN A 51 10.27 9.12 -12.00
N TYR A 52 10.19 9.09 -10.67
CA TYR A 52 8.96 8.80 -9.94
C TYR A 52 8.98 9.43 -8.56
N THR A 53 7.83 9.43 -7.89
CA THR A 53 7.74 9.81 -6.47
C THR A 53 7.85 8.55 -5.63
N ASP A 54 8.78 8.52 -4.69
CA ASP A 54 8.91 7.40 -3.75
C ASP A 54 7.78 7.42 -2.69
N PRO A 55 7.68 6.41 -1.83
CA PRO A 55 6.60 6.34 -0.86
C PRO A 55 6.66 7.42 0.24
N ARG A 56 7.84 8.02 0.43
CA ARG A 56 8.10 9.15 1.34
C ARG A 56 7.66 10.48 0.72
N GLY A 57 7.21 10.48 -0.53
CA GLY A 57 6.80 11.68 -1.27
C GLY A 57 7.96 12.42 -1.91
N ILE A 58 9.14 11.80 -2.00
CA ILE A 58 10.36 12.40 -2.55
C ILE A 58 10.45 12.03 -4.03
N GLN A 59 10.77 13.00 -4.88
CA GLN A 59 11.04 12.71 -6.28
C GLN A 59 12.41 12.04 -6.42
N VAL A 60 12.43 10.86 -7.04
CA VAL A 60 13.63 10.04 -7.25
C VAL A 60 13.88 9.88 -8.75
N GLN A 61 15.16 9.87 -9.12
CA GLN A 61 15.62 9.48 -10.46
C GLN A 61 16.49 8.23 -10.33
N HIS A 62 15.95 7.08 -10.73
CA HIS A 62 16.65 5.81 -10.73
C HIS A 62 17.33 5.60 -12.08
N TYR A 63 18.64 5.35 -12.08
CA TYR A 63 19.38 5.11 -13.32
C TYR A 63 18.97 3.79 -13.96
N ILE A 64 18.55 3.83 -15.23
CA ILE A 64 18.16 2.63 -15.99
C ILE A 64 19.36 2.09 -16.76
N GLY A 65 20.08 2.96 -17.46
CA GLY A 65 21.23 2.56 -18.29
C GLY A 65 21.56 3.56 -19.38
N ALA A 66 22.63 3.27 -20.13
CA ALA A 66 23.02 4.05 -21.30
C ALA A 66 22.15 3.68 -22.52
N ALA A 67 21.86 4.63 -23.40
CA ALA A 67 21.01 4.41 -24.58
C ALA A 67 21.57 3.34 -25.55
N ALA A 68 22.88 3.09 -25.51
CA ALA A 68 23.54 2.07 -26.31
C ALA A 68 23.30 0.63 -25.79
N ASP A 69 22.78 0.47 -24.57
CA ASP A 69 22.47 -0.84 -23.99
C ASP A 69 21.09 -1.32 -24.46
N THR A 70 21.05 -2.50 -25.08
CA THR A 70 19.81 -3.10 -25.60
C THR A 70 18.82 -3.50 -24.50
N THR A 71 19.27 -3.72 -23.26
CA THR A 71 18.39 -4.04 -22.12
C THR A 71 17.54 -2.84 -21.69
N VAL A 72 18.06 -1.61 -21.89
CA VAL A 72 17.37 -0.35 -21.58
C VAL A 72 16.11 -0.19 -22.43
N GLN A 73 16.17 -0.60 -23.70
CA GLN A 73 15.05 -0.46 -24.64
C GLN A 73 13.80 -1.20 -24.17
N ARG A 74 13.95 -2.38 -23.54
CA ARG A 74 12.81 -3.14 -23.00
C ARG A 74 12.16 -2.40 -21.83
N THR A 75 12.96 -1.82 -20.94
CA THR A 75 12.46 -1.03 -19.81
C THR A 75 11.77 0.24 -20.28
N LEU A 76 12.33 0.93 -21.27
CA LEU A 76 11.72 2.12 -21.87
C LEU A 76 10.40 1.81 -22.55
N ALA A 77 10.35 0.77 -23.39
CA ALA A 77 9.12 0.36 -24.07
C ALA A 77 7.99 0.05 -23.08
N ARG A 78 8.33 -0.49 -21.91
CA ARG A 78 7.36 -0.72 -20.82
C ARG A 78 6.89 0.57 -20.15
N LEU A 79 7.79 1.52 -19.90
CA LEU A 79 7.47 2.80 -19.26
C LEU A 79 6.69 3.75 -20.20
N GLU A 80 6.86 3.57 -21.51
CA GLU A 80 6.23 4.36 -22.57
C GLU A 80 4.99 3.67 -23.18
N ASP A 81 4.53 2.57 -22.57
CA ASP A 81 3.32 1.87 -23.00
C ASP A 81 2.07 2.71 -22.69
N GLU A 82 1.60 3.45 -23.70
CA GLU A 82 0.45 4.36 -23.58
C GLU A 82 -0.86 3.62 -23.27
N ASP A 83 -1.03 2.38 -23.72
CA ASP A 83 -2.22 1.58 -23.40
C ASP A 83 -2.21 1.22 -21.91
N ALA A 84 -1.06 0.80 -21.37
CA ALA A 84 -0.89 0.53 -19.95
C ALA A 84 -1.13 1.79 -19.08
N ARG A 85 -0.71 2.97 -19.56
CA ARG A 85 -0.95 4.25 -18.87
C ARG A 85 -2.42 4.65 -18.91
N ALA A 86 -3.06 4.55 -20.07
CA ALA A 86 -4.48 4.84 -20.22
C ALA A 86 -5.33 3.94 -19.30
N GLU A 87 -5.00 2.65 -19.24
CA GLU A 87 -5.65 1.70 -18.34
C GLU A 87 -5.45 2.07 -16.86
N ALA A 88 -4.24 2.47 -16.46
CA ALA A 88 -3.96 2.92 -15.10
C ALA A 88 -4.80 4.16 -14.72
N VAL A 89 -4.91 5.13 -15.62
CA VAL A 89 -5.76 6.32 -15.44
C VAL A 89 -7.23 5.92 -15.32
N GLN A 90 -7.71 5.00 -16.15
CA GLN A 90 -9.08 4.49 -16.09
C GLN A 90 -9.36 3.78 -14.75
N ARG A 91 -8.45 2.93 -14.27
CA ARG A 91 -8.57 2.29 -12.94
C ARG A 91 -8.66 3.33 -11.83
N MET A 92 -7.79 4.34 -11.84
CA MET A 92 -7.80 5.41 -10.84
C MET A 92 -9.13 6.17 -10.83
N ALA A 93 -9.70 6.45 -12.00
CA ALA A 93 -11.01 7.09 -12.12
C ALA A 93 -12.13 6.23 -11.53
N LEU A 94 -12.16 4.93 -11.83
CA LEU A 94 -13.14 3.99 -11.27
C LEU A 94 -13.02 3.87 -9.75
N VAL A 95 -11.80 3.71 -9.23
CA VAL A 95 -11.54 3.67 -7.78
C VAL A 95 -12.06 4.95 -7.12
N LYS A 96 -11.75 6.12 -7.67
CA LYS A 96 -12.22 7.40 -7.13
C LYS A 96 -13.75 7.46 -7.08
N ALA A 97 -14.43 7.06 -8.15
CA ALA A 97 -15.89 7.04 -8.22
C ALA A 97 -16.50 6.08 -7.18
N LEU A 98 -15.93 4.89 -7.01
CA LEU A 98 -16.37 3.90 -6.02
C LEU A 98 -16.21 4.40 -4.59
N VAL A 99 -15.05 4.97 -4.26
CA VAL A 99 -14.78 5.53 -2.92
C VAL A 99 -15.74 6.68 -2.61
N GLN A 100 -15.96 7.58 -3.57
CA GLN A 100 -16.95 8.66 -3.43
C GLN A 100 -18.38 8.14 -3.26
N SER A 101 -18.68 6.94 -3.75
CA SER A 101 -19.99 6.30 -3.65
C SER A 101 -20.17 5.50 -2.35
N GLY A 102 -19.15 5.44 -1.48
CA GLY A 102 -19.19 4.78 -0.18
C GLY A 102 -18.58 3.38 -0.14
N TYR A 103 -17.82 2.97 -1.17
CA TYR A 103 -17.01 1.74 -1.07
C TYR A 103 -15.93 1.90 -0.01
N ILE A 104 -15.63 0.81 0.69
CA ILE A 104 -14.59 0.78 1.72
C ILE A 104 -13.23 0.86 1.04
N ALA A 105 -12.43 1.86 1.41
CA ALA A 105 -11.05 2.00 0.98
C ALA A 105 -10.08 1.72 2.14
N PRO A 106 -8.91 1.14 1.88
CA PRO A 106 -7.85 1.04 2.87
C PRO A 106 -7.35 2.44 3.26
N THR A 107 -6.79 2.55 4.47
CA THR A 107 -6.03 3.75 4.86
C THR A 107 -4.78 3.90 3.98
N ARG A 108 -4.18 5.09 3.92
CA ARG A 108 -2.90 5.30 3.21
C ARG A 108 -1.83 4.31 3.68
N ALA A 109 -1.80 4.04 4.99
CA ALA A 109 -0.82 3.14 5.58
C ALA A 109 -1.05 1.70 5.10
N ALA A 110 -2.29 1.19 5.22
CA ALA A 110 -2.62 -0.15 4.76
C ALA A 110 -2.42 -0.31 3.24
N ALA A 111 -2.78 0.70 2.45
CA ALA A 111 -2.58 0.69 0.99
C ALA A 111 -1.09 0.60 0.61
N GLY A 112 -0.22 1.36 1.27
CA GLY A 112 1.21 1.31 1.01
C GLY A 112 1.86 0.01 1.47
N ALA A 113 1.46 -0.53 2.63
CA ALA A 113 1.89 -1.86 3.05
C ALA A 113 1.48 -2.95 2.05
N LEU A 114 0.23 -2.94 1.58
CA LEU A 114 -0.25 -3.87 0.54
C LEU A 114 0.56 -3.78 -0.76
N GLN A 115 0.95 -2.57 -1.20
CA GLN A 115 1.81 -2.39 -2.37
C GLN A 115 3.21 -2.98 -2.17
N VAL A 116 3.82 -2.77 -1.00
CA VAL A 116 5.13 -3.37 -0.69
C VAL A 116 5.04 -4.89 -0.70
N LEU A 117 4.03 -5.46 -0.04
CA LEU A 117 3.81 -6.91 0.06
C LEU A 117 3.55 -7.55 -1.32
N GLU A 118 2.79 -6.89 -2.19
CA GLU A 118 2.57 -7.33 -3.57
C GLU A 118 3.88 -7.33 -4.37
N ARG A 119 4.65 -6.24 -4.30
CA ARG A 119 5.91 -6.07 -5.02
C ARG A 119 6.91 -7.18 -4.68
N ILE A 120 7.11 -7.44 -3.38
CA ILE A 120 8.04 -8.48 -2.91
C ILE A 120 7.50 -9.90 -3.12
N GLY A 121 6.21 -10.04 -3.47
CA GLY A 121 5.61 -11.31 -3.85
C GLY A 121 4.99 -12.11 -2.71
N VAL A 122 4.66 -11.48 -1.59
CA VAL A 122 4.02 -12.14 -0.43
C VAL A 122 2.70 -12.81 -0.82
N PHE A 123 1.85 -12.16 -1.63
CA PHE A 123 0.61 -12.80 -2.08
C PHE A 123 0.85 -13.95 -3.06
N ARG A 124 1.91 -13.86 -3.87
CA ARG A 124 2.30 -14.94 -4.82
C ARG A 124 2.84 -16.17 -4.08
N SER A 125 3.34 -16.02 -2.86
CA SER A 125 3.80 -17.14 -2.03
C SER A 125 2.68 -17.86 -1.26
N GLY A 126 1.41 -17.53 -1.52
CA GLY A 126 0.25 -18.17 -0.89
C GLY A 126 -0.24 -17.48 0.38
N CYS A 127 0.24 -16.26 0.65
CA CYS A 127 -0.30 -15.40 1.69
C CYS A 127 -1.68 -14.86 1.32
N VAL A 128 -2.58 -14.78 2.30
CA VAL A 128 -3.91 -14.17 2.19
C VAL A 128 -4.12 -13.14 3.29
N MET A 129 -4.85 -12.07 2.98
CA MET A 129 -5.25 -11.06 3.96
C MET A 129 -6.48 -11.54 4.72
N ILE A 130 -6.48 -11.39 6.05
CA ILE A 130 -7.58 -11.76 6.94
C ILE A 130 -7.98 -10.56 7.81
N GLY A 131 -8.94 -10.76 8.73
CA GLY A 131 -9.37 -9.73 9.67
C GLY A 131 -10.26 -8.65 9.06
N THR A 132 -10.34 -7.50 9.73
CA THR A 132 -11.25 -6.39 9.37
C THR A 132 -11.07 -5.87 7.94
N PRO A 133 -9.83 -5.70 7.41
CA PRO A 133 -9.66 -5.26 6.02
C PRO A 133 -10.21 -6.27 5.01
N ALA A 134 -10.04 -7.57 5.25
CA ALA A 134 -10.59 -8.63 4.41
C ALA A 134 -12.13 -8.64 4.44
N TYR A 135 -12.73 -8.42 5.61
CA TYR A 135 -14.18 -8.27 5.74
C TYR A 135 -14.70 -7.08 4.92
N GLY A 136 -14.01 -5.93 4.95
CA GLY A 136 -14.37 -4.78 4.12
C GLY A 136 -14.32 -5.07 2.61
N VAL A 137 -13.33 -5.84 2.16
CA VAL A 137 -13.25 -6.30 0.76
C VAL A 137 -14.45 -7.17 0.39
N ILE A 138 -14.85 -8.11 1.27
CA ILE A 138 -16.03 -8.95 1.05
C ILE A 138 -17.31 -8.10 0.95
N LEU A 139 -17.47 -7.08 1.80
CA LEU A 139 -18.61 -6.17 1.72
C LEU A 139 -18.66 -5.41 0.40
N ASN A 140 -17.52 -4.91 -0.07
CA ASN A 140 -17.41 -4.27 -1.39
C ASN A 140 -17.81 -5.24 -2.51
N MET A 141 -17.32 -6.49 -2.46
CA MET A 141 -17.67 -7.53 -3.45
C MET A 141 -19.16 -7.83 -3.49
N LEU A 142 -19.82 -7.80 -2.32
CA LEU A 142 -21.25 -8.03 -2.19
C LEU A 142 -22.09 -6.77 -2.48
N GLY A 143 -21.47 -5.62 -2.74
CA GLY A 143 -22.17 -4.37 -3.02
C GLY A 143 -22.80 -3.72 -1.79
N TYR A 144 -22.31 -3.99 -0.58
CA TYR A 144 -22.78 -3.35 0.66
C TYR A 144 -21.91 -2.15 1.06
N ARG A 145 -22.56 -1.07 1.49
CA ARG A 145 -21.90 0.17 1.93
C ARG A 145 -21.78 0.33 3.45
N GLU A 146 -21.89 -0.77 4.19
CA GLU A 146 -21.80 -0.72 5.64
C GLU A 146 -20.33 -0.70 6.07
N HIS A 147 -19.96 0.26 6.91
CA HIS A 147 -18.63 0.28 7.49
C HIS A 147 -18.57 -0.65 8.70
N PRO A 148 -17.47 -1.41 8.89
CA PRO A 148 -17.24 -2.16 10.11
C PRO A 148 -17.37 -1.22 11.33
N ALA A 149 -18.03 -1.70 12.40
CA ALA A 149 -18.23 -0.91 13.62
C ALA A 149 -16.92 -0.52 14.32
N VAL A 150 -15.83 -1.23 14.01
CA VAL A 150 -14.47 -0.97 14.50
C VAL A 150 -13.57 -0.85 13.28
N LEU A 151 -12.89 0.30 13.15
CA LEU A 151 -11.82 0.50 12.19
C LEU A 151 -10.51 0.04 12.84
N THR A 152 -9.92 -1.05 12.34
CA THR A 152 -8.55 -1.43 12.68
C THR A 152 -7.61 -0.92 11.60
N ASN A 153 -6.44 -0.43 11.98
CA ASN A 153 -5.40 -0.04 11.03
C ASN A 153 -4.37 -1.15 10.81
N ASP A 154 -4.54 -2.28 11.52
CA ASP A 154 -3.69 -3.45 11.43
C ASP A 154 -4.02 -4.27 10.17
N LEU A 155 -2.99 -4.86 9.56
CA LEU A 155 -3.10 -5.75 8.42
C LEU A 155 -2.73 -7.17 8.84
N ASP A 156 -3.75 -8.00 9.03
CA ASP A 156 -3.55 -9.40 9.40
C ASP A 156 -3.34 -10.27 8.16
N LEU A 157 -2.29 -11.09 8.20
CA LEU A 157 -1.90 -11.97 7.10
C LEU A 157 -1.84 -13.42 7.58
N SER A 158 -2.23 -14.35 6.71
CA SER A 158 -2.15 -15.79 6.95
C SER A 158 -1.55 -16.50 5.73
N PHE A 159 -0.67 -17.48 5.97
CA PHE A 159 -0.09 -18.30 4.92
C PHE A 159 -0.89 -19.58 4.78
N SER A 160 -1.59 -19.73 3.65
CA SER A 160 -2.45 -20.89 3.39
C SER A 160 -1.68 -22.09 2.81
N ARG A 161 -0.54 -21.85 2.15
CA ARG A 161 0.33 -22.86 1.55
C ARG A 161 1.79 -22.40 1.65
N TYR A 162 2.68 -23.24 2.18
CA TYR A 162 4.12 -23.03 2.07
C TYR A 162 4.56 -23.43 0.65
N SER A 163 4.39 -22.56 -0.35
CA SER A 163 5.06 -22.79 -1.64
C SER A 163 6.56 -22.53 -1.44
N LEU A 164 7.33 -23.61 -1.38
CA LEU A 164 8.79 -23.64 -1.21
C LEU A 164 9.51 -23.10 -2.46
N ALA A 165 9.30 -21.83 -2.78
CA ALA A 165 10.03 -21.09 -3.81
C ALA A 165 9.96 -19.59 -3.48
N VAL A 166 10.31 -19.25 -2.25
CA VAL A 166 10.41 -17.86 -1.80
C VAL A 166 11.88 -17.49 -1.86
N THR A 167 12.25 -16.59 -2.78
CA THR A 167 13.44 -15.75 -2.63
C THR A 167 13.40 -15.17 -1.23
N GLN A 168 14.46 -15.27 -0.44
CA GLN A 168 14.49 -14.81 0.95
C GLN A 168 13.92 -13.38 1.06
N MET A 169 12.66 -13.26 1.52
CA MET A 169 11.95 -11.99 1.67
C MET A 169 12.16 -11.49 3.09
N ASP A 170 12.68 -10.28 3.24
CA ASP A 170 12.74 -9.60 4.53
C ASP A 170 11.58 -8.60 4.62
N ILE A 171 10.39 -9.13 4.91
CA ILE A 171 9.14 -8.37 4.94
C ILE A 171 9.25 -7.19 5.92
N GLU A 172 9.90 -7.40 7.07
CA GLU A 172 10.08 -6.36 8.08
C GLU A 172 10.97 -5.24 7.55
N GLN A 173 12.13 -5.57 6.98
CA GLN A 173 13.04 -4.58 6.41
C GLN A 173 12.38 -3.81 5.25
N ASP A 174 11.66 -4.49 4.37
CA ASP A 174 10.98 -3.87 3.22
C ASP A 174 9.86 -2.91 3.66
N LEU A 175 9.06 -3.30 4.66
CA LEU A 175 8.04 -2.43 5.24
C LEU A 175 8.65 -1.28 6.02
N PHE A 176 9.75 -1.51 6.75
CA PHE A 176 10.45 -0.47 7.51
C PHE A 176 11.11 0.55 6.58
N ALA A 177 11.68 0.10 5.46
CA ALA A 177 12.23 0.98 4.43
C ALA A 177 11.15 1.90 3.84
N TRP A 178 9.92 1.38 3.68
CA TRP A 178 8.76 2.12 3.19
C TRP A 178 8.23 3.14 4.22
N GLU A 179 7.85 2.71 5.42
CA GLU A 179 7.35 3.58 6.51
C GLU A 179 7.96 3.16 7.85
N PRO A 180 9.03 3.83 8.30
CA PRO A 180 9.69 3.50 9.57
C PRO A 180 8.76 3.61 10.78
N LYS A 181 7.71 4.45 10.70
CA LYS A 181 6.73 4.61 11.79
C LYS A 181 5.69 3.49 11.83
N LEU A 182 5.66 2.59 10.84
CA LEU A 182 4.71 1.49 10.78
C LEU A 182 4.86 0.57 12.01
N PHE A 183 6.10 0.39 12.48
CA PHE A 183 6.44 -0.41 13.65
C PHE A 183 6.62 0.43 14.93
N ALA A 184 6.26 1.72 14.89
CA ALA A 184 6.39 2.56 16.07
C ALA A 184 5.38 2.10 17.13
N VAL A 185 5.87 1.41 18.15
CA VAL A 185 5.09 1.12 19.35
C VAL A 185 4.72 2.48 19.98
N PRO A 186 3.42 2.77 20.20
CA PRO A 186 3.03 3.98 20.90
C PRO A 186 3.78 4.02 22.24
N PRO A 187 4.34 5.17 22.65
CA PRO A 187 4.93 5.27 23.98
C PRO A 187 3.85 4.85 25.00
N PRO A 188 4.20 4.08 26.04
CA PRO A 188 3.23 3.66 27.05
C PRO A 188 2.49 4.91 27.52
N ALA A 189 1.16 4.83 27.51
CA ALA A 189 0.30 5.95 27.87
C ALA A 189 0.84 6.58 29.16
N ALA A 190 1.20 7.87 29.10
CA ALA A 190 1.81 8.57 30.22
C ALA A 190 0.92 8.34 31.45
N THR A 191 1.42 7.54 32.40
CA THR A 191 0.74 7.31 33.67
C THR A 191 0.57 8.69 34.27
N ARG A 192 -0.67 9.17 34.33
CA ARG A 192 -1.00 10.41 35.01
C ARG A 192 -0.62 10.16 36.47
N SER A 193 0.55 10.61 36.89
CA SER A 193 1.03 10.49 38.26
C SER A 193 -0.02 11.15 39.15
N ALA A 194 -0.80 10.33 39.86
CA ALA A 194 -1.68 10.83 40.90
C ALA A 194 -0.82 11.55 41.95
N PRO A 195 -1.24 12.72 42.47
CA PRO A 195 -0.46 13.41 43.49
C PRO A 195 -0.35 12.51 44.72
N LEU A 196 0.88 12.31 45.20
CA LEU A 196 1.17 11.65 46.47
C LEU A 196 0.35 12.33 47.57
N MET A 197 -0.62 11.61 48.12
CA MET A 197 -1.27 12.03 49.36
C MET A 197 -0.22 12.07 50.46
N ALA A 198 0.02 13.27 51.00
CA ALA A 198 0.83 13.48 52.18
C ALA A 198 0.25 12.64 53.33
N THR A 199 1.05 11.73 53.85
CA THR A 199 0.78 11.00 55.10
C THR A 199 0.53 11.98 56.23
N GLN A 200 -0.73 12.10 56.66
CA GLN A 200 -1.11 12.71 57.91
C GLN A 200 -0.66 11.78 59.05
N THR A 201 0.33 12.21 59.83
CA THR A 201 0.73 11.56 61.08
C THR A 201 -0.31 11.85 62.15
N ALA A 202 -0.92 10.80 62.71
CA ALA A 202 -1.82 10.89 63.87
C ALA A 202 -1.03 11.21 65.17
N PRO A 203 -1.62 11.94 66.14
CA PRO A 203 -0.93 12.30 67.39
C PRO A 203 -0.96 11.14 68.42
N PRO A 204 -0.02 11.12 69.39
CA PRO A 204 0.06 10.05 70.39
C PRO A 204 -0.99 10.21 71.50
N TRP A 205 -1.54 9.09 71.97
CA TRP A 205 -2.49 9.02 73.08
C TRP A 205 -1.82 9.28 74.45
N PRO A 206 -2.53 9.89 75.42
CA PRO A 206 -1.99 10.13 76.76
C PRO A 206 -2.08 8.87 77.63
N ARG A 207 -1.23 8.80 78.65
CA ARG A 207 -1.09 7.66 79.59
C ARG A 207 -2.31 7.48 80.49
#